data_AF-A0A2W5TF89-F1
#
_entry.id   AF-A0A2W5TF89-F1
#
_cell.length_a   1.000
_cell.length_b   1.000
_cell.length_c   1.000
_cell.angle_alpha   90.00
_cell.angle_beta   90.00
_cell.angle_gamma   90.00
#
_symmetry.space_group_name_H-M   'P 1'
#
loop_
_entity.id
_entity.type
_entity.pdbx_description
1 polymer ?
#
loop_
_entity_poly.entity_id
_entity_poly.type
_entity_poly.pdbx_seq_one_letter_code
_entity_poly.pdbx_strand_id
1 'polypeptide(L)'
;MKVLNLTLIAALSLVALPAFAGEDNPECLGESCGRPNEEGGGCGCGCGCSVWVAYTDDGVTLSYTDDADGDGRADDKDNCPFAPNREQGDSDGDGVGDACDNCAAASNFDQLDSDGDSEGDSCDGDIDGDGVANDADNCRSIPNAGQSDIDGDGKGDVCDEDDDGDGVADTTDNCPEVANPAQDTLNDPRCNVDSDNDNIGDARDNCASISNSDQSDSDRDGIGDVCDADADNDGVLNVDENGVQNNGDNCKFVQNRDQRDDDGDKVGDVCDAHYCVVVDGNDPADCLDPNDAFRVHAGGRVTLKRGETFRLPLFANRNGAAIEYVWTVREGGRPAGSTAAVINPEGIVSLSRHWQYAYPDGNVPSFTADVDGEYDIQLQAKLAFPDRAYPQNRDSTSSVKLSVDSKNAGGCTAIPLDASLAALGLGLLALVRRRRS
;
A
#
# COMPACT_ATOMS: atom_id res chain seq x y z
N MET A 1 55.28 53.69 8.98
CA MET A 1 56.27 52.58 9.04
C MET A 1 56.14 51.86 10.37
N LYS A 2 55.46 50.71 10.37
CA LYS A 2 55.76 49.53 11.19
C LYS A 2 54.81 48.43 10.74
N VAL A 3 55.36 47.54 9.93
CA VAL A 3 54.76 46.29 9.47
C VAL A 3 54.81 45.32 10.64
N LEU A 4 53.68 44.75 11.04
CA LEU A 4 53.66 43.54 11.86
C LEU A 4 52.69 42.56 11.20
N ASN A 5 53.27 41.61 10.47
CA ASN A 5 52.59 40.40 10.02
C ASN A 5 52.28 39.55 11.25
N LEU A 6 51.01 39.31 11.52
CA LEU A 6 50.59 38.25 12.45
C LEU A 6 49.78 37.24 11.63
N THR A 7 50.48 36.20 11.19
CA THR A 7 49.92 34.95 10.70
C THR A 7 49.00 34.35 11.76
N LEU A 8 47.69 34.30 11.47
CA LEU A 8 46.72 33.57 12.27
C LEU A 8 46.77 32.10 11.85
N ILE A 9 47.47 31.27 12.63
CA ILE A 9 47.36 29.81 12.52
C ILE A 9 46.03 29.45 13.18
N ALA A 10 45.00 29.18 12.38
CA ALA A 10 43.79 28.54 12.86
C ALA A 10 44.12 27.08 13.17
N ALA A 11 44.34 26.77 14.45
CA ALA A 11 44.30 25.40 14.93
C ALA A 11 42.84 24.95 14.90
N LEU A 12 42.45 24.26 13.82
CA LEU A 12 41.19 23.55 13.72
C LEU A 12 41.24 22.40 14.74
N SER A 13 40.75 22.65 15.95
CA SER A 13 40.46 21.56 16.90
C SER A 13 39.29 20.77 16.33
N LEU A 14 39.58 19.67 15.64
CA LEU A 14 38.63 18.57 15.45
C LEU A 14 38.22 18.11 16.85
N VAL A 15 37.12 18.64 17.35
CA VAL A 15 36.32 17.89 18.31
C VAL A 15 35.62 16.84 17.46
N ALA A 16 36.20 15.64 17.42
CA ALA A 16 35.45 14.48 17.02
C ALA A 16 34.28 14.38 18.01
N LEU A 17 33.10 14.77 17.56
CA LEU A 17 31.87 14.31 18.19
C LEU A 17 31.95 12.78 18.21
N PRO A 18 31.60 12.12 19.32
CA PRO A 18 31.46 10.68 19.27
C PRO A 18 30.44 10.37 18.17
N ALA A 19 30.86 9.59 17.18
CA ALA A 19 29.92 8.88 16.34
C ALA A 19 29.00 8.12 17.30
N PHE A 20 27.71 8.43 17.27
CA PHE A 20 26.70 7.62 17.91
C PHE A 20 26.72 6.27 17.19
N ALA A 21 27.50 5.35 17.73
CA ALA A 21 27.54 3.97 17.31
C ALA A 21 26.46 3.24 18.11
N GLY A 22 25.37 2.88 17.42
CA GLY A 22 24.36 1.91 17.83
C GLY A 22 23.55 2.28 19.07
N GLU A 23 22.22 2.27 18.95
CA GLU A 23 21.33 1.46 19.77
C GLU A 23 19.87 1.90 19.57
N ASP A 24 19.01 0.89 19.45
CA ASP A 24 17.58 0.87 19.77
C ASP A 24 16.57 1.33 18.70
N ASN A 25 16.12 0.39 17.87
CA ASN A 25 14.82 0.46 17.18
C ASN A 25 13.75 -0.19 18.08
N PRO A 26 12.69 0.52 18.53
CA PRO A 26 11.61 -0.06 19.35
C PRO A 26 10.65 -0.99 18.58
N GLU A 27 11.00 -1.42 17.37
CA GLU A 27 10.10 -2.02 16.36
C GLU A 27 10.40 -3.49 16.03
N CYS A 28 10.59 -4.33 17.05
CA CYS A 28 11.10 -5.69 16.84
C CYS A 28 10.23 -6.78 17.47
N LEU A 29 10.09 -7.89 16.73
CA LEU A 29 9.57 -9.19 17.18
C LEU A 29 10.74 -10.18 17.32
N GLY A 30 11.39 -10.21 18.49
CA GLY A 30 12.49 -11.17 18.75
C GLY A 30 13.81 -10.78 18.07
N GLU A 31 14.43 -11.68 17.30
CA GLU A 31 15.69 -11.40 16.57
C GLU A 31 15.46 -10.76 15.18
N SER A 32 14.21 -10.69 14.73
CA SER A 32 13.80 -10.14 13.44
C SER A 32 13.46 -8.66 13.62
N CYS A 33 14.42 -7.80 13.30
CA CYS A 33 14.21 -6.36 13.16
C CYS A 33 13.97 -6.02 11.67
N GLY A 34 13.11 -5.05 11.40
CA GLY A 34 13.19 -4.32 10.13
C GLY A 34 14.60 -3.73 10.04
N ARG A 35 15.36 -4.09 8.99
CA ARG A 35 16.74 -3.65 8.89
C ARG A 35 16.75 -2.14 8.60
N PRO A 36 17.63 -1.33 9.21
CA PRO A 36 17.76 0.10 8.92
C PRO A 36 18.13 0.46 7.47
N ASN A 37 18.34 -0.53 6.61
CA ASN A 37 18.79 -0.38 5.23
C ASN A 37 17.76 -0.93 4.22
N GLU A 38 16.59 -1.37 4.69
CA GLU A 38 15.43 -1.68 3.84
C GLU A 38 14.54 -0.42 3.90
N GLU A 39 14.15 0.07 2.72
CA GLU A 39 13.49 1.35 2.48
C GLU A 39 12.19 1.44 3.32
N GLY A 40 11.99 2.58 4.00
CA GLY A 40 10.78 2.87 4.78
C GLY A 40 10.90 3.01 6.31
N GLY A 41 12.09 2.85 6.90
CA GLY A 41 12.34 3.10 8.33
C GLY A 41 12.38 4.58 8.72
N GLY A 42 11.33 5.34 8.40
CA GLY A 42 11.26 6.81 8.50
C GLY A 42 10.77 7.39 9.84
N CYS A 43 11.15 6.86 11.01
CA CYS A 43 10.85 7.53 12.29
C CYS A 43 11.86 8.64 12.64
N GLY A 44 11.89 9.69 11.81
CA GLY A 44 12.51 10.96 12.16
C GLY A 44 11.65 11.75 13.14
N CYS A 45 12.11 11.87 14.39
CA CYS A 45 11.61 12.79 15.43
C CYS A 45 10.47 12.29 16.34
N GLY A 46 10.82 11.50 17.37
CA GLY A 46 10.39 11.77 18.75
C GLY A 46 8.89 11.90 19.05
N CYS A 47 8.04 11.03 18.50
CA CYS A 47 6.73 10.63 19.05
C CYS A 47 6.50 9.19 18.59
N GLY A 48 6.14 8.28 19.49
CA GLY A 48 6.25 6.84 19.26
C GLY A 48 5.39 6.29 18.12
N CYS A 49 6.05 5.68 17.14
CA CYS A 49 5.52 4.57 16.37
C CYS A 49 6.16 3.29 16.93
N SER A 50 5.37 2.25 17.11
CA SER A 50 5.85 0.92 17.42
C SER A 50 5.45 0.07 16.23
N VAL A 51 6.26 0.01 15.18
CA VAL A 51 6.06 -0.96 14.11
C VAL A 51 6.34 -2.34 14.67
N TRP A 52 5.33 -3.20 14.62
CA TRP A 52 5.50 -4.63 14.83
C TRP A 52 5.49 -5.27 13.46
N VAL A 53 6.45 -6.15 13.19
CA VAL A 53 6.59 -6.81 11.90
C VAL A 53 5.47 -7.85 11.74
N ALA A 54 4.50 -7.55 10.88
CA ALA A 54 3.63 -8.58 10.34
C ALA A 54 4.35 -9.29 9.19
N TYR A 55 3.83 -10.44 8.80
CA TYR A 55 4.28 -11.27 7.71
C TYR A 55 3.13 -11.48 6.73
N THR A 56 3.48 -11.63 5.49
CA THR A 56 2.65 -12.19 4.42
C THR A 56 2.45 -13.71 4.67
N ASP A 57 1.53 -14.36 3.95
CA ASP A 57 1.36 -15.82 4.01
C ASP A 57 2.58 -16.59 3.45
N ASP A 58 3.41 -15.94 2.62
CA ASP A 58 4.67 -16.45 2.08
C ASP A 58 5.88 -16.27 3.04
N GLY A 59 5.65 -15.65 4.20
CA GLY A 59 6.64 -15.50 5.28
C GLY A 59 7.64 -14.37 5.05
N VAL A 60 7.36 -13.47 4.10
CA VAL A 60 8.06 -12.21 3.92
C VAL A 60 7.61 -11.21 5.00
N THR A 61 8.54 -10.41 5.52
CA THR A 61 8.20 -9.35 6.46
C THR A 61 7.45 -8.25 5.73
N LEU A 62 6.25 -7.92 6.18
CA LEU A 62 5.51 -6.76 5.72
C LEU A 62 6.30 -5.51 6.12
N SER A 63 6.97 -4.90 5.14
CA SER A 63 7.48 -3.54 5.26
C SER A 63 6.32 -2.61 4.95
N TYR A 64 5.48 -2.35 5.96
CA TYR A 64 4.48 -1.30 5.86
C TYR A 64 5.21 0.04 5.93
N THR A 65 5.65 0.48 4.77
CA THR A 65 6.09 1.84 4.57
C THR A 65 4.84 2.69 4.51
N ASP A 66 4.56 3.47 5.56
CA ASP A 66 3.62 4.61 5.50
C ASP A 66 4.12 5.69 4.49
N ASP A 67 5.08 5.36 3.62
CA ASP A 67 5.99 6.18 2.81
C ASP A 67 6.51 5.26 1.69
N ALA A 68 5.62 4.83 0.79
CA ALA A 68 5.85 3.73 -0.14
C ALA A 68 7.07 3.92 -1.05
N ASP A 69 7.45 5.17 -1.30
CA ASP A 69 8.62 5.53 -2.09
C ASP A 69 9.88 5.92 -1.27
N GLY A 70 9.75 6.02 0.06
CA GLY A 70 10.85 6.29 0.99
C GLY A 70 11.39 7.72 0.95
N ASP A 71 10.62 8.69 0.46
CA ASP A 71 11.05 10.08 0.35
C ASP A 71 10.96 10.88 1.66
N GLY A 72 10.26 10.33 2.65
CA GLY A 72 9.99 10.90 3.96
C GLY A 72 8.66 11.66 4.08
N ARG A 73 7.74 11.48 3.13
CA ARG A 73 6.33 11.86 3.19
C ARG A 73 5.50 10.64 3.51
N ALA A 74 4.33 10.90 4.10
CA ALA A 74 3.44 9.79 4.40
C ALA A 74 2.45 9.66 3.25
N ASP A 75 2.12 8.46 2.77
CA ASP A 75 1.24 8.26 1.59
C ASP A 75 -0.08 9.05 1.69
N ASP A 76 -0.65 9.16 2.90
CA ASP A 76 -1.88 9.93 3.18
C ASP A 76 -1.74 11.46 3.06
N LYS A 77 -0.51 11.93 2.85
CA LYS A 77 -0.08 13.33 2.71
C LYS A 77 0.95 13.49 1.58
N ASP A 78 1.08 12.49 0.73
CA ASP A 78 1.98 12.45 -0.40
C ASP A 78 1.18 12.64 -1.69
N ASN A 79 1.53 13.65 -2.49
CA ASN A 79 0.93 13.85 -3.81
C ASN A 79 1.54 12.96 -4.91
N CYS A 80 2.57 12.17 -4.59
CA CYS A 80 3.11 11.07 -5.39
C CYS A 80 3.51 9.87 -4.51
N PRO A 81 2.57 9.12 -3.92
CA PRO A 81 2.88 8.05 -2.96
C PRO A 81 3.88 6.99 -3.45
N PHE A 82 4.01 6.83 -4.76
CA PHE A 82 4.85 5.81 -5.40
C PHE A 82 6.05 6.38 -6.17
N ALA A 83 6.32 7.69 -6.09
CA ALA A 83 7.42 8.32 -6.82
C ALA A 83 8.12 9.40 -5.97
N PRO A 84 9.41 9.20 -5.58
CA PRO A 84 10.07 10.02 -4.57
C PRO A 84 10.08 11.51 -4.93
N ASN A 85 9.38 12.33 -4.13
CA ASN A 85 9.18 13.73 -4.47
C ASN A 85 9.18 14.72 -3.29
N ARG A 86 9.71 14.38 -2.11
CA ARG A 86 9.84 15.09 -0.81
C ARG A 86 9.41 16.57 -0.70
N GLU A 87 9.79 17.37 -1.67
CA GLU A 87 9.42 18.79 -1.79
C GLU A 87 7.94 19.02 -2.18
N GLN A 88 7.23 18.01 -2.69
CA GLN A 88 5.80 18.00 -3.01
C GLN A 88 5.43 19.13 -3.99
N GLY A 89 6.18 19.22 -5.09
CA GLY A 89 5.85 20.11 -6.20
C GLY A 89 4.54 19.68 -6.85
N ASP A 90 3.72 20.65 -7.24
CA ASP A 90 2.42 20.48 -7.90
C ASP A 90 2.16 21.81 -8.63
N SER A 91 2.51 21.85 -9.92
CA SER A 91 2.63 23.09 -10.69
C SER A 91 1.27 23.61 -11.17
N ASP A 92 0.30 22.73 -11.41
CA ASP A 92 -1.03 23.10 -11.89
C ASP A 92 -2.13 23.05 -10.82
N GLY A 93 -1.84 22.43 -9.67
CA GLY A 93 -2.67 22.43 -8.47
C GLY A 93 -3.79 21.40 -8.50
N ASP A 94 -3.64 20.31 -9.26
CA ASP A 94 -4.69 19.29 -9.40
C ASP A 94 -4.69 18.24 -8.28
N GLY A 95 -3.62 18.17 -7.49
CA GLY A 95 -3.45 17.26 -6.36
C GLY A 95 -2.51 16.07 -6.63
N VAL A 96 -2.02 15.90 -7.86
CA VAL A 96 -0.95 14.99 -8.25
C VAL A 96 0.36 15.78 -8.30
N GLY A 97 1.48 15.20 -7.86
CA GLY A 97 2.75 15.93 -7.80
C GLY A 97 3.52 15.91 -9.12
N ASP A 98 4.29 16.97 -9.39
CA ASP A 98 5.12 17.13 -10.61
C ASP A 98 6.04 15.92 -10.92
N ALA A 99 6.33 15.08 -9.92
CA ALA A 99 7.20 13.91 -10.05
C ALA A 99 6.50 12.66 -10.61
N CYS A 100 5.18 12.61 -10.53
CA CYS A 100 4.33 11.51 -10.99
C CYS A 100 3.17 11.99 -11.87
N ASP A 101 3.17 13.28 -12.22
CA ASP A 101 2.14 13.90 -13.06
C ASP A 101 2.51 13.78 -14.55
N ASN A 102 1.71 13.02 -15.30
CA ASN A 102 1.88 12.84 -16.76
C ASN A 102 1.48 14.08 -17.57
N CYS A 103 0.91 15.11 -16.94
CA CYS A 103 0.63 16.42 -17.51
C CYS A 103 0.90 17.57 -16.54
N ALA A 104 2.13 17.68 -16.03
CA ALA A 104 2.58 18.68 -15.02
C ALA A 104 2.27 20.19 -15.27
N ALA A 105 1.67 20.57 -16.40
CA ALA A 105 1.22 21.93 -16.67
C ALA A 105 -0.30 22.06 -16.95
N ALA A 106 -1.05 20.95 -16.89
CA ALA A 106 -2.44 20.86 -17.29
C ALA A 106 -3.21 19.89 -16.39
N SER A 107 -3.94 20.47 -15.44
CA SER A 107 -4.68 19.74 -14.40
C SER A 107 -5.50 18.56 -14.95
N ASN A 108 -5.15 17.37 -14.48
CA ASN A 108 -5.73 16.07 -14.83
C ASN A 108 -5.56 15.09 -13.66
N PHE A 109 -6.33 15.31 -12.58
CA PHE A 109 -6.28 14.47 -11.38
C PHE A 109 -6.50 12.97 -11.66
N ASP A 110 -7.21 12.64 -12.74
CA ASP A 110 -7.44 11.28 -13.18
C ASP A 110 -6.23 10.62 -13.84
N GLN A 111 -5.24 11.40 -14.29
CA GLN A 111 -3.98 10.93 -14.90
C GLN A 111 -4.21 9.95 -16.05
N LEU A 112 -5.32 10.10 -16.78
CA LEU A 112 -5.64 9.26 -17.92
C LEU A 112 -4.57 9.44 -19.02
N ASP A 113 -4.11 8.32 -19.56
CA ASP A 113 -3.09 8.19 -20.60
C ASP A 113 -3.54 7.00 -21.47
N SER A 114 -4.34 7.30 -22.50
CA SER A 114 -5.05 6.31 -23.30
C SER A 114 -4.14 5.46 -24.20
N ASP A 115 -2.98 5.95 -24.61
CA ASP A 115 -2.04 5.22 -25.45
C ASP A 115 -0.82 4.66 -24.68
N GLY A 116 -0.67 5.06 -23.41
CA GLY A 116 0.36 4.58 -22.50
C GLY A 116 1.76 5.13 -22.82
N ASP A 117 1.85 6.27 -23.51
CA ASP A 117 3.13 6.86 -23.90
C ASP A 117 3.79 7.75 -22.81
N SER A 118 3.14 7.83 -21.64
CA SER A 118 3.50 8.65 -20.47
C SER A 118 3.19 10.14 -20.58
N GLU A 119 2.57 10.60 -21.67
CA GLU A 119 1.97 11.93 -21.79
C GLU A 119 0.45 11.80 -21.62
N GLY A 120 -0.12 12.39 -20.57
CA GLY A 120 -1.55 12.21 -20.31
C GLY A 120 -2.44 12.87 -21.38
N ASP A 121 -3.67 12.37 -21.52
CA ASP A 121 -4.65 12.84 -22.52
C ASP A 121 -4.89 14.36 -22.50
N SER A 122 -4.71 14.98 -21.34
CA SER A 122 -4.95 16.41 -21.14
C SER A 122 -3.87 17.30 -21.77
N CYS A 123 -2.69 16.76 -22.04
CA CYS A 123 -1.57 17.47 -22.64
C CYS A 123 -1.07 16.82 -23.94
N ASP A 124 -1.50 15.60 -24.25
CA ASP A 124 -1.15 14.91 -25.47
C ASP A 124 -1.95 15.43 -26.70
N GLY A 125 -1.25 15.50 -27.83
CA GLY A 125 -1.79 15.86 -29.14
C GLY A 125 -2.33 14.69 -29.95
N ASP A 126 -2.15 13.44 -29.49
CA ASP A 126 -2.46 12.20 -30.21
C ASP A 126 -2.87 11.08 -29.23
N ILE A 127 -3.98 11.25 -28.51
CA ILE A 127 -4.29 10.49 -27.26
C ILE A 127 -4.43 8.97 -27.44
N ASP A 128 -4.53 8.48 -28.67
CA ASP A 128 -4.62 7.05 -28.98
C ASP A 128 -3.36 6.51 -29.70
N GLY A 129 -2.33 7.33 -29.88
CA GLY A 129 -1.01 6.93 -30.37
C GLY A 129 -0.99 6.36 -31.78
N ASP A 130 -2.03 6.57 -32.58
CA ASP A 130 -2.17 5.95 -33.91
C ASP A 130 -1.36 6.67 -35.02
N GLY A 131 -0.87 7.88 -34.72
CA GLY A 131 -0.13 8.76 -35.61
C GLY A 131 -0.96 9.84 -36.30
N VAL A 132 -2.24 10.01 -35.93
CA VAL A 132 -3.19 10.99 -36.46
C VAL A 132 -3.68 11.91 -35.34
N ALA A 133 -3.01 13.07 -35.22
CA ALA A 133 -3.34 14.05 -34.18
C ALA A 133 -4.85 14.31 -33.95
N ASN A 134 -5.26 14.45 -32.67
CA ASN A 134 -6.62 14.59 -32.12
C ASN A 134 -7.63 15.45 -32.90
N ASP A 135 -7.16 16.51 -33.57
CA ASP A 135 -7.99 17.46 -34.33
C ASP A 135 -8.29 17.01 -35.77
N ALA A 136 -7.52 16.04 -36.27
CA ALA A 136 -7.66 15.43 -37.58
C ALA A 136 -8.22 13.99 -37.51
N ASP A 137 -8.27 13.41 -36.32
CA ASP A 137 -8.74 12.06 -36.07
C ASP A 137 -10.28 11.94 -36.09
N ASN A 138 -10.81 11.00 -36.86
CA ASN A 138 -12.24 10.65 -36.88
C ASN A 138 -12.67 9.69 -35.75
N CYS A 139 -11.73 9.10 -35.01
CA CYS A 139 -11.88 8.28 -33.81
C CYS A 139 -10.86 8.62 -32.71
N ARG A 140 -10.72 9.91 -32.38
CA ARG A 140 -9.80 10.48 -31.37
C ARG A 140 -9.30 9.60 -30.20
N SER A 141 -10.13 8.73 -29.62
CA SER A 141 -9.77 7.93 -28.45
C SER A 141 -9.61 6.43 -28.74
N ILE A 142 -9.64 6.01 -30.01
CA ILE A 142 -9.53 4.61 -30.40
C ILE A 142 -8.61 4.51 -31.62
N PRO A 143 -7.43 3.85 -31.48
CA PRO A 143 -6.40 3.90 -32.51
C PRO A 143 -6.90 3.37 -33.86
N ASN A 144 -6.88 4.20 -34.89
CA ASN A 144 -7.40 3.83 -36.21
C ASN A 144 -6.63 4.47 -37.37
N ALA A 145 -5.31 4.30 -37.44
CA ALA A 145 -4.39 4.99 -38.36
C ALA A 145 -4.78 4.96 -39.87
N GLY A 146 -5.67 4.05 -40.27
CA GLY A 146 -6.27 3.99 -41.60
C GLY A 146 -7.33 5.07 -41.88
N GLN A 147 -7.92 5.69 -40.85
CA GLN A 147 -8.97 6.71 -40.89
C GLN A 147 -10.09 6.33 -41.86
N SER A 148 -10.54 5.08 -41.77
CA SER A 148 -11.65 4.57 -42.56
C SER A 148 -12.95 5.21 -42.05
N ASP A 149 -13.86 5.51 -42.97
CA ASP A 149 -15.13 6.23 -42.76
C ASP A 149 -16.00 5.86 -43.98
N ILE A 150 -16.65 4.70 -43.91
CA ILE A 150 -17.34 4.06 -45.04
C ILE A 150 -18.57 4.87 -45.48
N ASP A 151 -19.37 5.36 -44.54
CA ASP A 151 -20.58 6.12 -44.83
C ASP A 151 -20.34 7.64 -45.03
N GLY A 152 -19.19 8.15 -44.57
CA GLY A 152 -18.76 9.53 -44.74
C GLY A 152 -19.43 10.50 -43.76
N ASP A 153 -19.88 10.06 -42.59
CA ASP A 153 -20.51 10.90 -41.57
C ASP A 153 -19.50 11.72 -40.74
N GLY A 154 -18.23 11.33 -40.80
CA GLY A 154 -17.10 11.98 -40.12
C GLY A 154 -16.68 11.35 -38.80
N LYS A 155 -17.30 10.25 -38.38
CA LYS A 155 -16.73 9.30 -37.43
C LYS A 155 -16.00 8.19 -38.19
N GLY A 156 -14.99 7.59 -37.59
CA GLY A 156 -14.34 6.45 -38.21
C GLY A 156 -15.03 5.14 -37.89
N ASP A 157 -14.87 4.15 -38.77
CA ASP A 157 -15.52 2.84 -38.64
C ASP A 157 -15.22 2.17 -37.27
N VAL A 158 -14.06 2.45 -36.67
CA VAL A 158 -13.67 1.84 -35.37
C VAL A 158 -14.47 2.41 -34.18
N CYS A 159 -15.03 3.61 -34.31
CA CYS A 159 -15.75 4.31 -33.25
C CYS A 159 -17.16 4.76 -33.66
N ASP A 160 -17.63 4.29 -34.83
CA ASP A 160 -19.02 4.43 -35.23
C ASP A 160 -19.84 3.21 -34.81
N GLU A 161 -21.15 3.39 -34.71
CA GLU A 161 -22.07 2.30 -34.33
C GLU A 161 -22.80 1.69 -35.55
N ASP A 162 -22.63 2.27 -36.74
CA ASP A 162 -23.33 1.94 -38.00
C ASP A 162 -22.44 2.32 -39.21
N ASP A 163 -21.36 1.55 -39.42
CA ASP A 163 -20.26 1.85 -40.36
C ASP A 163 -20.71 2.13 -41.81
N ASP A 164 -21.80 1.51 -42.26
CA ASP A 164 -22.32 1.66 -43.63
C ASP A 164 -23.53 2.60 -43.76
N GLY A 165 -23.98 3.18 -42.65
CA GLY A 165 -25.03 4.17 -42.57
C GLY A 165 -26.39 3.67 -43.08
N ASP A 166 -26.66 2.36 -42.96
CA ASP A 166 -27.88 1.75 -43.47
C ASP A 166 -29.06 1.83 -42.48
N GLY A 167 -28.76 2.16 -41.22
CA GLY A 167 -29.70 2.29 -40.12
C GLY A 167 -29.82 1.04 -39.23
N VAL A 168 -28.90 0.09 -39.35
CA VAL A 168 -28.77 -1.10 -38.49
C VAL A 168 -27.39 -1.08 -37.85
N ALA A 169 -27.34 -1.02 -36.51
CA ALA A 169 -26.07 -0.94 -35.81
C ALA A 169 -25.20 -2.19 -36.02
N ASP A 170 -23.88 -2.03 -36.09
CA ASP A 170 -22.90 -3.06 -36.47
C ASP A 170 -23.01 -4.32 -35.62
N THR A 171 -23.23 -4.14 -34.32
CA THR A 171 -23.46 -5.24 -33.35
C THR A 171 -24.62 -6.16 -33.73
N THR A 172 -25.55 -5.69 -34.56
CA THR A 172 -26.71 -6.42 -35.06
C THR A 172 -26.75 -6.58 -36.58
N ASP A 173 -25.83 -5.93 -37.30
CA ASP A 173 -25.76 -6.01 -38.74
C ASP A 173 -25.15 -7.35 -39.19
N ASN A 174 -25.69 -7.92 -40.26
CA ASN A 174 -25.13 -9.10 -40.91
C ASN A 174 -24.01 -8.76 -41.92
N CYS A 175 -23.82 -7.49 -42.25
CA CYS A 175 -22.75 -6.98 -43.09
C CYS A 175 -22.41 -5.50 -42.80
N PRO A 176 -21.77 -5.19 -41.65
CA PRO A 176 -21.43 -3.83 -41.21
C PRO A 176 -20.76 -2.90 -42.24
N GLU A 177 -19.96 -3.44 -43.16
CA GLU A 177 -19.28 -2.63 -44.17
C GLU A 177 -20.10 -2.40 -45.47
N VAL A 178 -21.34 -2.92 -45.58
CA VAL A 178 -22.10 -2.96 -46.84
C VAL A 178 -23.60 -2.75 -46.67
N ALA A 179 -24.02 -1.50 -46.87
CA ALA A 179 -25.39 -1.07 -46.65
C ALA A 179 -26.45 -2.03 -47.23
N ASN A 180 -27.19 -2.67 -46.34
CA ASN A 180 -28.29 -3.58 -46.60
C ASN A 180 -29.43 -3.41 -45.59
N PRO A 181 -30.18 -2.28 -45.57
CA PRO A 181 -31.12 -1.94 -44.49
C PRO A 181 -32.23 -2.97 -44.22
N ALA A 182 -32.45 -3.90 -45.16
CA ALA A 182 -33.42 -4.99 -45.05
C ALA A 182 -32.85 -6.25 -44.36
N GLN A 183 -31.55 -6.28 -44.07
CA GLN A 183 -30.80 -7.39 -43.47
C GLN A 183 -30.93 -8.69 -44.28
N ASP A 184 -30.97 -8.54 -45.62
CA ASP A 184 -30.93 -9.66 -46.56
C ASP A 184 -29.52 -10.27 -46.58
N THR A 185 -29.41 -11.60 -46.59
CA THR A 185 -28.11 -12.28 -46.68
C THR A 185 -27.35 -11.89 -47.94
N LEU A 186 -26.20 -11.23 -47.77
CA LEU A 186 -25.30 -10.87 -48.85
C LEU A 186 -24.27 -11.97 -49.11
N ASN A 187 -23.95 -12.19 -50.38
CA ASN A 187 -22.79 -13.00 -50.79
C ASN A 187 -21.64 -12.06 -51.18
N ASP A 188 -21.27 -11.18 -50.25
CA ASP A 188 -20.11 -10.30 -50.34
C ASP A 188 -19.01 -10.86 -49.41
N PRO A 189 -17.76 -11.00 -49.87
CA PRO A 189 -16.66 -11.45 -49.04
C PRO A 189 -16.46 -10.63 -47.76
N ARG A 190 -16.81 -9.34 -47.75
CA ARG A 190 -16.67 -8.45 -46.59
C ARG A 190 -17.57 -8.85 -45.41
N CYS A 191 -18.72 -9.48 -45.67
CA CYS A 191 -19.65 -9.89 -44.61
C CYS A 191 -19.28 -11.22 -43.90
N ASN A 192 -18.17 -11.88 -44.27
CA ASN A 192 -17.84 -13.23 -43.81
C ASN A 192 -16.35 -13.41 -43.48
N VAL A 193 -15.67 -12.34 -43.06
CA VAL A 193 -14.26 -12.40 -42.65
C VAL A 193 -14.18 -12.83 -41.18
N ASP A 194 -13.25 -13.74 -40.90
CA ASP A 194 -12.91 -14.29 -39.57
C ASP A 194 -11.39 -14.51 -39.62
N SER A 195 -10.66 -13.50 -39.16
CA SER A 195 -9.22 -13.31 -39.36
C SER A 195 -8.40 -14.21 -38.44
N ASP A 196 -8.87 -14.46 -37.23
CA ASP A 196 -8.16 -15.25 -36.22
C ASP A 196 -8.71 -16.69 -36.05
N ASN A 197 -9.83 -17.01 -36.70
CA ASN A 197 -10.50 -18.31 -36.76
C ASN A 197 -11.04 -18.79 -35.40
N ASP A 198 -11.51 -17.89 -34.56
CA ASP A 198 -12.13 -18.22 -33.28
C ASP A 198 -13.64 -18.58 -33.40
N ASN A 199 -14.19 -18.48 -34.63
CA ASN A 199 -15.59 -18.67 -35.03
C ASN A 199 -16.52 -17.48 -34.73
N ILE A 200 -15.95 -16.31 -34.47
CA ILE A 200 -16.61 -15.02 -34.44
C ILE A 200 -16.09 -14.26 -35.67
N GLY A 201 -17.00 -13.59 -36.39
CA GLY A 201 -16.56 -12.85 -37.58
C GLY A 201 -15.98 -11.51 -37.14
N ASP A 202 -14.97 -11.00 -37.84
CA ASP A 202 -14.19 -9.80 -37.47
C ASP A 202 -15.08 -8.64 -36.99
N ALA A 203 -16.20 -8.39 -37.67
CA ALA A 203 -17.11 -7.29 -37.35
C ALA A 203 -17.96 -7.50 -36.07
N ARG A 204 -17.86 -8.66 -35.43
CA ARG A 204 -18.50 -8.98 -34.14
C ARG A 204 -17.48 -9.50 -33.12
N ASP A 205 -16.20 -9.41 -33.45
CA ASP A 205 -15.11 -9.93 -32.64
C ASP A 205 -14.42 -8.75 -31.93
N ASN A 206 -14.57 -8.67 -30.61
CA ASN A 206 -13.93 -7.64 -29.79
C ASN A 206 -12.40 -7.79 -29.71
N CYS A 207 -11.83 -8.84 -30.29
CA CYS A 207 -10.40 -8.99 -30.57
C CYS A 207 -10.15 -9.64 -31.93
N ALA A 208 -10.61 -9.06 -33.03
CA ALA A 208 -10.55 -9.59 -34.42
C ALA A 208 -9.20 -10.17 -34.92
N SER A 209 -8.09 -9.95 -34.21
CA SER A 209 -6.77 -10.51 -34.55
C SER A 209 -6.22 -11.53 -33.54
N ILE A 210 -6.90 -11.73 -32.41
CA ILE A 210 -6.48 -12.57 -31.28
C ILE A 210 -7.67 -13.40 -30.78
N SER A 211 -7.62 -14.69 -31.10
CA SER A 211 -8.71 -15.63 -30.81
C SER A 211 -9.16 -15.61 -29.35
N ASN A 212 -10.42 -15.21 -29.14
CA ASN A 212 -11.10 -15.14 -27.84
C ASN A 212 -12.59 -15.46 -27.96
N SER A 213 -12.88 -16.73 -28.25
CA SER A 213 -14.24 -17.23 -28.46
C SER A 213 -15.24 -17.02 -27.29
N ASP A 214 -14.75 -16.62 -26.11
CA ASP A 214 -15.57 -16.24 -24.96
C ASP A 214 -15.97 -14.76 -24.94
N GLN A 215 -15.28 -13.91 -25.70
CA GLN A 215 -15.52 -12.46 -25.85
C GLN A 215 -15.63 -11.77 -24.49
N SER A 216 -14.73 -12.14 -23.59
CA SER A 216 -14.63 -11.50 -22.28
C SER A 216 -14.16 -10.05 -22.46
N ASP A 217 -14.81 -9.15 -21.74
CA ASP A 217 -14.72 -7.70 -21.84
C ASP A 217 -15.20 -7.14 -20.48
N SER A 218 -14.24 -6.85 -19.61
CA SER A 218 -14.46 -6.65 -18.19
C SER A 218 -14.97 -5.25 -17.86
N ASP A 219 -14.53 -4.23 -18.59
CA ASP A 219 -14.99 -2.84 -18.46
C ASP A 219 -16.11 -2.44 -19.44
N ARG A 220 -16.30 -3.20 -20.52
CA ARG A 220 -17.30 -2.97 -21.56
C ARG A 220 -17.04 -1.76 -22.42
N ASP A 221 -15.80 -1.50 -22.75
CA ASP A 221 -15.43 -0.48 -23.72
C ASP A 221 -15.50 -0.96 -25.19
N GLY A 222 -15.66 -2.28 -25.40
CA GLY A 222 -15.77 -2.91 -26.72
C GLY A 222 -14.48 -3.55 -27.21
N ILE A 223 -13.37 -3.43 -26.48
CA ILE A 223 -12.12 -4.13 -26.67
C ILE A 223 -12.12 -5.37 -25.76
N GLY A 224 -11.70 -6.54 -26.26
CA GLY A 224 -11.71 -7.75 -25.44
C GLY A 224 -10.50 -7.86 -24.50
N ASP A 225 -10.69 -8.44 -23.32
CA ASP A 225 -9.69 -8.61 -22.23
C ASP A 225 -8.30 -9.14 -22.67
N VAL A 226 -8.24 -9.85 -23.80
CA VAL A 226 -7.02 -10.48 -24.33
C VAL A 226 -6.21 -9.56 -25.24
N CYS A 227 -6.87 -8.57 -25.85
CA CYS A 227 -6.25 -7.58 -26.72
C CYS A 227 -6.27 -6.17 -26.11
N ASP A 228 -6.89 -6.03 -24.94
CA ASP A 228 -6.91 -4.82 -24.14
C ASP A 228 -5.65 -4.65 -23.26
N ALA A 229 -5.14 -3.43 -23.21
CA ALA A 229 -4.00 -3.02 -22.39
C ALA A 229 -4.39 -2.67 -20.95
N ASP A 230 -5.63 -2.22 -20.71
CA ASP A 230 -6.20 -1.86 -19.41
C ASP A 230 -7.62 -2.44 -19.30
N ALA A 231 -7.72 -3.71 -18.91
CA ALA A 231 -8.96 -4.48 -19.08
C ALA A 231 -10.07 -4.11 -18.09
N ASP A 232 -9.80 -3.26 -17.09
CA ASP A 232 -10.83 -2.75 -16.20
C ASP A 232 -10.97 -1.22 -16.22
N ASN A 233 -10.19 -0.54 -17.07
CA ASN A 233 -10.22 0.91 -17.28
C ASN A 233 -10.07 1.70 -15.97
N ASP A 234 -9.18 1.25 -15.08
CA ASP A 234 -8.87 1.95 -13.84
C ASP A 234 -7.65 2.89 -13.93
N GLY A 235 -6.97 2.90 -15.09
CA GLY A 235 -5.79 3.70 -15.38
C GLY A 235 -4.46 3.02 -15.02
N VAL A 236 -4.48 1.74 -14.63
CA VAL A 236 -3.29 0.93 -14.37
C VAL A 236 -3.20 -0.19 -15.41
N LEU A 237 -2.14 -0.17 -16.23
CA LEU A 237 -1.97 -1.16 -17.29
C LEU A 237 -1.82 -2.60 -16.76
N ASN A 238 -2.39 -3.55 -17.50
CA ASN A 238 -2.35 -4.99 -17.25
C ASN A 238 -0.92 -5.56 -17.07
N VAL A 239 0.07 -4.94 -17.72
CA VAL A 239 1.51 -5.28 -17.66
C VAL A 239 2.35 -4.01 -17.71
N ASP A 240 3.56 -4.03 -17.12
CA ASP A 240 4.50 -2.90 -17.25
C ASP A 240 5.04 -2.75 -18.70
N GLU A 241 5.62 -1.58 -19.00
CA GLU A 241 6.29 -1.18 -20.27
C GLU A 241 7.18 -2.29 -20.89
N ASN A 242 7.74 -3.18 -20.06
CA ASN A 242 8.69 -4.20 -20.48
C ASN A 242 8.06 -5.60 -20.66
N GLY A 243 6.74 -5.72 -20.51
CA GLY A 243 6.01 -6.99 -20.53
C GLY A 243 6.36 -7.88 -19.34
N VAL A 244 6.82 -7.29 -18.24
CA VAL A 244 7.20 -7.99 -17.02
C VAL A 244 6.09 -7.82 -15.98
N GLN A 245 5.52 -8.92 -15.52
CA GLN A 245 4.41 -8.93 -14.54
C GLN A 245 4.81 -8.48 -13.11
N ASN A 246 5.95 -7.80 -12.95
CA ASN A 246 6.47 -7.49 -11.61
C ASN A 246 5.98 -6.14 -11.09
N ASN A 247 5.29 -5.34 -11.92
CA ASN A 247 4.80 -4.00 -11.59
C ASN A 247 3.58 -3.56 -12.45
N GLY A 248 2.79 -4.50 -12.95
CA GLY A 248 1.50 -4.22 -13.62
C GLY A 248 0.33 -4.33 -12.65
N ASP A 249 -0.89 -4.12 -13.13
CA ASP A 249 -2.11 -4.17 -12.33
C ASP A 249 -2.25 -5.49 -11.52
N ASN A 250 -2.30 -5.35 -10.19
CA ASN A 250 -2.47 -6.46 -9.26
C ASN A 250 -3.91 -6.98 -9.15
N CYS A 251 -4.87 -6.33 -9.83
CA CYS A 251 -6.24 -6.81 -10.03
C CYS A 251 -6.79 -6.58 -11.44
N LYS A 252 -6.06 -7.01 -12.48
CA LYS A 252 -6.37 -6.98 -13.95
C LYS A 252 -7.82 -6.80 -14.46
N PHE A 253 -8.83 -7.29 -13.76
CA PHE A 253 -10.23 -7.29 -14.20
C PHE A 253 -11.18 -6.68 -13.16
N VAL A 254 -10.65 -5.98 -12.15
CA VAL A 254 -11.38 -5.42 -11.01
C VAL A 254 -10.73 -4.10 -10.58
N GLN A 255 -11.35 -3.01 -11.03
CA GLN A 255 -10.91 -1.64 -10.77
C GLN A 255 -10.37 -1.41 -9.36
N ASN A 256 -9.10 -1.06 -9.27
CA ASN A 256 -8.37 -0.78 -8.05
C ASN A 256 -7.16 0.11 -8.31
N ARG A 257 -7.39 1.28 -8.89
CA ARG A 257 -6.35 2.29 -9.16
C ARG A 257 -5.35 2.57 -8.02
N ASP A 258 -5.74 2.37 -6.76
CA ASP A 258 -4.84 2.55 -5.61
C ASP A 258 -3.90 1.36 -5.33
N GLN A 259 -4.07 0.26 -6.07
CA GLN A 259 -3.23 -0.94 -6.09
C GLN A 259 -2.92 -1.49 -4.70
N ARG A 260 -3.86 -1.34 -3.76
CA ARG A 260 -3.70 -1.84 -2.38
C ARG A 260 -3.46 -3.35 -2.39
N ASP A 261 -2.37 -3.75 -1.74
CA ASP A 261 -1.93 -5.12 -1.53
C ASP A 261 -1.34 -5.17 -0.11
N ASP A 262 -2.25 -5.17 0.87
CA ASP A 262 -1.90 -5.00 2.28
C ASP A 262 -1.14 -6.24 2.84
N ASP A 263 -1.26 -7.42 2.23
CA ASP A 263 -0.53 -8.62 2.60
C ASP A 263 0.62 -8.99 1.66
N GLY A 264 0.90 -8.17 0.64
CA GLY A 264 2.14 -8.14 -0.13
C GLY A 264 2.36 -9.36 -1.03
N ASP A 265 1.30 -10.10 -1.36
CA ASP A 265 1.37 -11.32 -2.16
C ASP A 265 1.30 -11.03 -3.68
N LYS A 266 1.15 -9.74 -4.05
CA LYS A 266 0.99 -9.19 -5.40
C LYS A 266 -0.38 -9.42 -6.03
N VAL A 267 -1.37 -9.81 -5.25
CA VAL A 267 -2.78 -9.82 -5.64
C VAL A 267 -3.45 -8.69 -4.87
N GLY A 268 -4.09 -7.76 -5.56
CA GLY A 268 -4.68 -6.62 -4.88
C GLY A 268 -5.85 -7.03 -3.96
N ASP A 269 -6.02 -6.29 -2.87
CA ASP A 269 -6.98 -6.59 -1.80
C ASP A 269 -8.42 -6.83 -2.30
N VAL A 270 -8.81 -6.16 -3.39
CA VAL A 270 -10.17 -6.22 -3.92
C VAL A 270 -10.46 -7.48 -4.72
N CYS A 271 -9.42 -8.08 -5.32
CA CYS A 271 -9.52 -9.29 -6.14
C CYS A 271 -8.88 -10.50 -5.45
N ASP A 272 -8.26 -10.30 -4.28
CA ASP A 272 -7.69 -11.39 -3.52
C ASP A 272 -8.76 -12.20 -2.76
N ALA A 273 -8.86 -13.47 -3.14
CA ALA A 273 -9.73 -14.42 -2.48
C ALA A 273 -9.15 -15.00 -1.18
N HIS A 274 -7.85 -14.82 -0.94
CA HIS A 274 -7.08 -15.42 0.16
C HIS A 274 -6.27 -14.39 0.96
N TYR A 275 -6.86 -13.23 1.22
CA TYR A 275 -6.22 -12.18 2.01
C TYR A 275 -5.74 -12.66 3.37
N CYS A 276 -4.44 -12.48 3.66
CA CYS A 276 -3.84 -13.00 4.87
C CYS A 276 -2.64 -12.22 5.43
N VAL A 277 -2.93 -11.34 6.40
CA VAL A 277 -1.89 -10.78 7.27
C VAL A 277 -1.57 -11.74 8.42
N VAL A 278 -0.33 -12.25 8.44
CA VAL A 278 0.18 -13.19 9.44
C VAL A 278 1.03 -12.46 10.48
N VAL A 279 0.74 -12.59 11.77
CA VAL A 279 1.52 -11.87 12.81
C VAL A 279 2.71 -12.70 13.34
N ASP A 280 2.68 -14.03 13.20
CA ASP A 280 3.82 -14.91 13.50
C ASP A 280 4.26 -15.62 12.21
N GLY A 281 5.38 -15.19 11.62
CA GLY A 281 5.89 -15.80 10.38
C GLY A 281 6.27 -17.28 10.50
N ASN A 282 6.22 -17.88 11.69
CA ASN A 282 6.37 -19.34 11.88
C ASN A 282 5.03 -20.09 11.87
N ASP A 283 3.90 -19.38 11.87
CA ASP A 283 2.55 -19.94 11.82
C ASP A 283 1.70 -19.23 10.75
N PRO A 284 1.87 -19.60 9.47
CA PRO A 284 1.10 -19.02 8.36
C PRO A 284 -0.41 -19.26 8.46
N ALA A 285 -0.86 -20.17 9.34
CA ALA A 285 -2.27 -20.41 9.57
C ALA A 285 -2.90 -19.37 10.54
N ASP A 286 -2.09 -18.53 11.19
CA ASP A 286 -2.55 -17.49 12.12
C ASP A 286 -2.89 -16.17 11.41
N CYS A 287 -3.84 -16.33 10.50
CA CYS A 287 -4.26 -15.34 9.51
C CYS A 287 -5.24 -14.30 10.10
N LEU A 288 -4.99 -13.01 9.86
CA LEU A 288 -5.91 -11.91 10.15
C LEU A 288 -6.67 -11.45 8.90
N ASP A 289 -7.50 -12.33 8.34
CA ASP A 289 -8.36 -12.03 7.19
C ASP A 289 -9.56 -11.12 7.57
N PRO A 290 -9.74 -9.93 6.95
CA PRO A 290 -10.86 -9.02 7.18
C PRO A 290 -12.21 -9.56 6.73
N ASN A 291 -12.24 -10.45 5.76
CA ASN A 291 -13.45 -11.10 5.28
C ASN A 291 -13.90 -12.25 6.19
N ASP A 292 -13.04 -12.69 7.11
CA ASP A 292 -13.31 -13.79 8.03
C ASP A 292 -13.99 -13.34 9.34
N ALA A 293 -14.41 -14.30 10.16
CA ALA A 293 -14.98 -14.00 11.48
C ALA A 293 -13.98 -13.23 12.37
N PHE A 294 -14.46 -12.43 13.34
CA PHE A 294 -13.59 -11.59 14.18
C PHE A 294 -12.49 -12.40 14.88
N ARG A 295 -11.24 -11.98 14.67
CA ARG A 295 -10.03 -12.57 15.24
C ARG A 295 -9.09 -11.50 15.77
N VAL A 296 -8.35 -11.87 16.81
CA VAL A 296 -7.24 -11.05 17.33
C VAL A 296 -5.98 -11.87 17.43
N HIS A 297 -4.84 -11.19 17.36
CA HIS A 297 -3.54 -11.77 17.62
C HIS A 297 -2.78 -10.96 18.69
N ALA A 298 -2.10 -11.66 19.58
CA ALA A 298 -1.38 -11.09 20.72
C ALA A 298 0.13 -10.90 20.45
N GLY A 299 0.59 -11.27 19.25
CA GLY A 299 2.00 -11.47 18.90
C GLY A 299 2.45 -12.92 19.10
N GLY A 300 3.58 -13.29 18.49
CA GLY A 300 4.11 -14.65 18.53
C GLY A 300 4.96 -14.95 19.77
N ARG A 301 6.20 -15.37 19.56
CA ARG A 301 7.17 -15.62 20.65
C ARG A 301 8.16 -14.48 20.79
N VAL A 302 8.31 -13.96 22.01
CA VAL A 302 9.23 -12.85 22.31
C VAL A 302 10.24 -13.26 23.36
N THR A 303 11.50 -12.85 23.20
CA THR A 303 12.56 -13.05 24.20
C THR A 303 12.83 -11.74 24.92
N LEU A 304 12.88 -11.75 26.25
CA LEU A 304 13.03 -10.56 27.09
C LEU A 304 14.11 -10.72 28.15
N LYS A 305 14.69 -9.61 28.62
CA LYS A 305 15.49 -9.62 29.85
C LYS A 305 14.59 -9.59 31.08
N ARG A 306 15.00 -10.25 32.15
CA ARG A 306 14.29 -10.12 33.43
C ARG A 306 14.29 -8.66 33.91
N GLY A 307 13.14 -8.18 34.35
CA GLY A 307 12.94 -6.80 34.80
C GLY A 307 12.69 -5.81 33.67
N GLU A 308 12.73 -6.25 32.42
CA GLU A 308 12.34 -5.45 31.27
C GLU A 308 10.82 -5.34 31.18
N THR A 309 10.34 -4.12 30.92
CA THR A 309 8.92 -3.85 30.71
C THR A 309 8.58 -4.01 29.25
N PHE A 310 7.72 -4.97 28.96
CA PHE A 310 7.20 -5.29 27.65
C PHE A 310 5.81 -4.69 27.47
N ARG A 311 5.57 -4.07 26.31
CA ARG A 311 4.23 -3.58 25.92
C ARG A 311 3.53 -4.69 25.16
N LEU A 312 2.33 -5.05 25.61
CA LEU A 312 1.56 -6.11 24.97
C LEU A 312 0.88 -5.55 23.71
N PRO A 313 1.10 -6.12 22.51
CA PRO A 313 0.46 -5.64 21.30
C PRO A 313 -0.92 -6.29 21.10
N LEU A 314 -1.83 -5.57 20.45
CA LEU A 314 -3.13 -6.10 20.03
C LEU A 314 -3.27 -5.89 18.53
N PHE A 315 -3.37 -6.98 17.80
CA PHE A 315 -3.75 -6.99 16.38
C PHE A 315 -5.16 -7.56 16.25
N ALA A 316 -5.91 -7.10 15.27
CA ALA A 316 -7.19 -7.70 14.94
C ALA A 316 -7.49 -7.54 13.45
N ASN A 317 -8.24 -8.49 12.89
CA ASN A 317 -8.69 -8.49 11.50
C ASN A 317 -9.82 -7.47 11.22
N ARG A 318 -9.89 -6.39 11.99
CA ARG A 318 -10.83 -5.30 11.79
C ARG A 318 -10.07 -4.01 11.96
N ASN A 319 -10.21 -3.10 11.02
CA ASN A 319 -9.60 -1.78 11.12
C ASN A 319 -10.64 -0.76 11.65
N GLY A 320 -10.27 0.02 12.67
CA GLY A 320 -11.09 1.08 13.26
C GLY A 320 -12.29 0.62 14.10
N ALA A 321 -12.39 -0.68 14.40
CA ALA A 321 -13.49 -1.22 15.19
C ALA A 321 -13.24 -1.03 16.69
N ALA A 322 -14.25 -0.65 17.46
CA ALA A 322 -14.12 -0.60 18.91
C ALA A 322 -14.00 -2.02 19.50
N ILE A 323 -12.91 -2.31 20.20
CA ILE A 323 -12.60 -3.60 20.83
C ILE A 323 -12.38 -3.40 22.33
N GLU A 324 -13.13 -4.15 23.13
CA GLU A 324 -12.87 -4.35 24.55
C GLU A 324 -11.81 -5.44 24.70
N TYR A 325 -10.78 -5.23 25.51
CA TYR A 325 -9.71 -6.21 25.73
C TYR A 325 -9.50 -6.51 27.21
N VAL A 326 -9.05 -7.73 27.49
CA VAL A 326 -8.56 -8.18 28.80
C VAL A 326 -7.32 -9.05 28.62
N TRP A 327 -6.23 -8.65 29.25
CA TRP A 327 -4.96 -9.36 29.31
C TRP A 327 -4.81 -10.08 30.63
N THR A 328 -4.46 -11.37 30.57
CA THR A 328 -4.24 -12.20 31.75
C THR A 328 -3.02 -13.09 31.60
N VAL A 329 -2.31 -13.34 32.68
CA VAL A 329 -1.31 -14.43 32.69
C VAL A 329 -2.10 -15.74 32.83
N ARG A 330 -1.96 -16.65 31.86
CA ARG A 330 -2.73 -17.90 31.84
C ARG A 330 -2.44 -18.73 33.10
N GLU A 331 -3.44 -19.48 33.57
CA GLU A 331 -3.24 -20.43 34.66
C GLU A 331 -2.16 -21.46 34.29
N GLY A 332 -1.14 -21.60 35.14
CA GLY A 332 0.04 -22.44 34.84
C GLY A 332 1.03 -21.82 33.84
N GLY A 333 0.72 -20.66 33.26
CA GLY A 333 1.55 -19.91 32.31
C GLY A 333 2.59 -19.00 32.97
N ARG A 334 3.03 -19.32 34.20
CA ARG A 334 4.06 -18.56 34.92
C ARG A 334 5.09 -19.48 35.56
N PRO A 335 6.39 -19.10 35.61
CA PRO A 335 7.41 -19.87 36.30
C PRO A 335 7.16 -19.98 37.80
N ALA A 336 7.68 -21.04 38.42
CA ALA A 336 7.55 -21.24 39.86
C ALA A 336 8.23 -20.09 40.63
N GLY A 337 7.49 -19.47 41.55
CA GLY A 337 7.97 -18.35 42.36
C GLY A 337 7.72 -16.96 41.74
N SER A 338 7.22 -16.88 40.51
CA SER A 338 6.81 -15.61 39.90
C SER A 338 5.48 -15.10 40.48
N THR A 339 5.43 -13.79 40.67
CA THR A 339 4.24 -13.01 41.05
C THR A 339 3.86 -11.95 40.02
N ALA A 340 4.58 -11.91 38.89
CA ALA A 340 4.34 -10.96 37.81
C ALA A 340 2.89 -11.03 37.31
N ALA A 341 2.35 -9.86 37.01
CA ALA A 341 1.00 -9.65 36.50
C ALA A 341 1.01 -8.54 35.45
N VAL A 342 -0.02 -8.53 34.61
CA VAL A 342 -0.20 -7.49 33.61
C VAL A 342 -0.65 -6.20 34.31
N ILE A 343 0.01 -5.09 33.96
CA ILE A 343 -0.34 -3.73 34.37
C ILE A 343 -1.30 -3.17 33.31
N ASN A 344 -2.37 -2.50 33.74
CA ASN A 344 -3.47 -2.02 32.88
C ASN A 344 -4.08 -3.14 32.01
N PRO A 345 -4.56 -4.24 32.63
CA PRO A 345 -4.94 -5.46 31.91
C PRO A 345 -6.20 -5.29 31.06
N GLU A 346 -7.09 -4.36 31.38
CA GLU A 346 -8.39 -4.21 30.72
C GLU A 346 -8.57 -2.81 30.16
N GLY A 347 -9.30 -2.70 29.05
CA GLY A 347 -9.58 -1.41 28.42
C GLY A 347 -10.35 -1.54 27.11
N ILE A 348 -10.40 -0.43 26.37
CA ILE A 348 -11.05 -0.32 25.07
C ILE A 348 -10.09 0.36 24.11
N VAL A 349 -9.96 -0.19 22.91
CA VAL A 349 -9.27 0.42 21.78
C VAL A 349 -10.26 0.64 20.64
N SER A 350 -10.06 1.67 19.83
CA SER A 350 -10.92 1.97 18.67
C SER A 350 -10.16 2.56 17.49
N LEU A 351 -8.89 2.90 17.71
CA LEU A 351 -7.99 3.37 16.68
C LEU A 351 -7.04 2.24 16.37
N SER A 352 -7.01 1.82 15.12
CA SER A 352 -5.99 0.92 14.60
C SER A 352 -5.38 1.51 13.34
N ARG A 353 -4.19 1.02 13.03
CA ARG A 353 -3.48 1.23 11.76
C ARG A 353 -2.85 -0.11 11.42
N HIS A 354 -2.99 -0.56 10.18
CA HIS A 354 -2.37 -1.79 9.69
C HIS A 354 -2.60 -2.96 10.66
N TRP A 355 -3.88 -3.20 10.98
CA TRP A 355 -4.34 -4.29 11.87
C TRP A 355 -3.92 -4.16 13.34
N GLN A 356 -2.99 -3.26 13.69
CA GLN A 356 -2.54 -3.01 15.05
C GLN A 356 -3.35 -1.90 15.73
N TYR A 357 -3.79 -2.15 16.95
CA TYR A 357 -4.56 -1.20 17.75
C TYR A 357 -3.69 -0.34 18.66
N ALA A 358 -3.98 0.96 18.66
CA ALA A 358 -3.37 1.92 19.55
C ALA A 358 -4.11 1.98 20.90
N TYR A 359 -3.33 1.97 21.98
CA TYR A 359 -3.85 2.18 23.34
C TYR A 359 -3.95 3.67 23.66
N PRO A 360 -5.13 4.21 23.94
CA PRO A 360 -5.28 5.63 24.28
C PRO A 360 -4.68 5.99 25.66
N ASP A 361 -4.11 7.19 25.75
CA ASP A 361 -3.82 7.94 26.99
C ASP A 361 -3.07 7.19 28.12
N GLY A 362 -2.01 6.46 27.78
CA GLY A 362 -1.06 5.93 28.77
C GLY A 362 -1.51 4.70 29.55
N ASN A 363 -2.71 4.18 29.28
CA ASN A 363 -3.20 2.89 29.81
C ASN A 363 -2.69 1.70 28.98
N VAL A 364 -1.44 1.75 28.53
CA VAL A 364 -0.81 0.71 27.72
C VAL A 364 -0.68 -0.56 28.57
N PRO A 365 -1.28 -1.69 28.16
CA PRO A 365 -1.07 -2.97 28.82
C PRO A 365 0.41 -3.34 28.76
N SER A 366 1.00 -3.60 29.92
CA SER A 366 2.42 -3.92 30.00
C SER A 366 2.70 -5.03 30.99
N PHE A 367 3.78 -5.75 30.74
CA PHE A 367 4.21 -6.89 31.54
C PHE A 367 5.69 -6.75 31.89
N THR A 368 6.04 -7.01 33.13
CA THR A 368 7.45 -7.03 33.58
C THR A 368 7.72 -8.35 34.28
N ALA A 369 8.62 -9.14 33.71
CA ALA A 369 8.98 -10.44 34.28
C ALA A 369 9.85 -10.29 35.53
N ASP A 370 9.47 -10.97 36.62
CA ASP A 370 10.17 -10.94 37.90
C ASP A 370 11.11 -12.14 38.11
N VAL A 371 10.91 -13.22 37.35
CA VAL A 371 11.73 -14.46 37.39
C VAL A 371 12.05 -14.92 35.96
N ASP A 372 13.23 -15.51 35.76
CA ASP A 372 13.62 -16.13 34.49
C ASP A 372 12.73 -17.37 34.21
N GLY A 373 12.39 -17.59 32.94
CA GLY A 373 11.54 -18.68 32.49
C GLY A 373 10.51 -18.26 31.45
N GLU A 374 9.55 -19.13 31.19
CA GLU A 374 8.51 -18.92 30.18
C GLU A 374 7.22 -18.37 30.80
N TYR A 375 6.64 -17.36 30.15
CA TYR A 375 5.34 -16.80 30.48
C TYR A 375 4.38 -16.96 29.30
N ASP A 376 3.12 -17.29 29.57
CA ASP A 376 2.03 -17.36 28.60
C ASP A 376 0.98 -16.31 28.99
N ILE A 377 0.89 -15.25 28.21
CA ILE A 377 -0.01 -14.11 28.45
C ILE A 377 -1.12 -14.14 27.41
N GLN A 378 -2.35 -14.30 27.87
CA GLN A 378 -3.55 -14.40 27.06
C GLN A 378 -4.22 -13.04 26.88
N LEU A 379 -4.54 -12.71 25.63
CA LEU A 379 -5.47 -11.66 25.22
C LEU A 379 -6.85 -12.27 25.02
N GLN A 380 -7.86 -11.74 25.69
CA GLN A 380 -9.26 -11.93 25.35
C GLN A 380 -9.79 -10.60 24.80
N ALA A 381 -10.37 -10.63 23.62
CA ALA A 381 -10.87 -9.44 22.95
C ALA A 381 -12.30 -9.64 22.49
N LYS A 382 -13.06 -8.54 22.50
CA LYS A 382 -14.45 -8.54 22.11
C LYS A 382 -14.78 -7.27 21.34
N LEU A 383 -15.42 -7.40 20.18
CA LEU A 383 -15.97 -6.23 19.50
C LEU A 383 -17.06 -5.58 20.38
N ALA A 384 -16.95 -4.28 20.62
CA ALA A 384 -17.94 -3.51 21.40
C ALA A 384 -19.30 -3.44 20.69
N PHE A 385 -19.30 -3.52 19.36
CA PHE A 385 -20.49 -3.58 18.51
C PHE A 385 -20.56 -4.89 17.71
N PRO A 386 -21.75 -5.38 17.31
CA PRO A 386 -21.85 -6.53 16.44
C PRO A 386 -21.17 -6.27 15.09
N ASP A 387 -20.40 -7.26 14.63
CA ASP A 387 -19.88 -7.27 13.28
C ASP A 387 -21.02 -7.35 12.26
N ARG A 388 -20.83 -6.74 11.09
CA ARG A 388 -21.85 -6.69 10.03
C ARG A 388 -22.04 -8.03 9.36
N ALA A 389 -20.95 -8.76 9.09
CA ALA A 389 -20.95 -10.05 8.42
C ALA A 389 -21.14 -11.20 9.42
N TYR A 390 -20.55 -11.10 10.62
CA TYR A 390 -20.58 -12.14 11.65
C TYR A 390 -21.11 -11.66 13.00
N PRO A 391 -22.41 -11.29 13.12
CA PRO A 391 -22.96 -10.69 14.33
C PRO A 391 -22.85 -11.54 15.61
N GLN A 392 -22.68 -12.86 15.47
CA GLN A 392 -22.59 -13.82 16.58
C GLN A 392 -21.14 -14.16 16.95
N ASN A 393 -20.15 -13.81 16.13
CA ASN A 393 -18.74 -14.15 16.33
C ASN A 393 -17.99 -12.87 16.66
N ARG A 394 -18.15 -12.42 17.91
CA ARG A 394 -17.64 -11.12 18.38
C ARG A 394 -16.52 -11.23 19.40
N ASP A 395 -16.22 -12.43 19.85
CA ASP A 395 -15.23 -12.71 20.89
C ASP A 395 -14.08 -13.50 20.25
N SER A 396 -12.85 -13.12 20.53
CA SER A 396 -11.65 -13.81 20.08
C SER A 396 -10.60 -13.86 21.20
N THR A 397 -9.69 -14.82 21.13
CA THR A 397 -8.66 -15.03 22.15
C THR A 397 -7.36 -15.45 21.48
N SER A 398 -6.26 -14.81 21.88
CA SER A 398 -4.91 -15.14 21.44
C SER A 398 -3.94 -15.11 22.63
N SER A 399 -2.70 -15.51 22.43
CA SER A 399 -1.69 -15.54 23.49
C SER A 399 -0.29 -15.27 22.95
N VAL A 400 0.49 -14.50 23.70
CA VAL A 400 1.91 -14.26 23.44
C VAL A 400 2.76 -15.05 24.42
N LYS A 401 3.82 -15.69 23.91
CA LYS A 401 4.78 -16.44 24.73
C LYS A 401 6.05 -15.63 24.96
N LEU A 402 6.36 -15.36 26.21
CA LEU A 402 7.57 -14.63 26.59
C LEU A 402 8.61 -15.58 27.18
N SER A 403 9.78 -15.65 26.53
CA SER A 403 10.95 -16.36 27.03
C SER A 403 11.88 -15.38 27.75
N VAL A 404 12.08 -15.55 29.05
CA VAL A 404 12.85 -14.60 29.86
C VAL A 404 14.16 -15.24 30.30
N ASP A 405 15.29 -14.75 29.77
CA ASP A 405 16.63 -15.21 30.13
C ASP A 405 17.53 -14.01 30.49
N SER A 406 18.05 -14.01 31.72
CA SER A 406 18.97 -12.97 32.19
C SER A 406 20.37 -13.01 31.56
N LYS A 407 20.71 -14.03 30.73
CA LYS A 407 22.05 -14.23 30.14
C LYS A 407 22.13 -14.07 28.62
N ASN A 408 21.04 -14.33 27.89
CA ASN A 408 21.01 -14.36 26.41
C ASN A 408 19.76 -13.64 25.88
N ALA A 409 19.68 -12.33 26.08
CA ALA A 409 18.66 -11.55 25.38
C ALA A 409 19.24 -10.99 24.09
N GLY A 410 18.85 -11.61 22.97
CA GLY A 410 18.90 -11.01 21.64
C GLY A 410 18.05 -9.73 21.64
N GLY A 411 18.52 -8.72 20.91
CA GLY A 411 18.15 -7.33 21.10
C GLY A 411 16.71 -6.98 20.71
N CYS A 412 15.90 -6.66 21.71
CA CYS A 412 14.88 -5.63 21.65
C CYS A 412 14.99 -4.89 22.97
N THR A 413 15.17 -3.59 22.95
CA THR A 413 15.35 -2.75 24.14
C THR A 413 14.23 -1.73 24.13
N ALA A 414 13.20 -1.97 24.95
CA ALA A 414 12.20 -0.94 25.20
C ALA A 414 12.83 0.18 26.05
N ILE A 415 12.71 1.44 25.61
CA ILE A 415 13.19 2.60 26.36
C ILE A 415 12.59 2.59 27.78
N PRO A 416 13.39 2.71 28.85
CA PRO A 416 12.87 2.84 30.20
C PRO A 416 12.00 4.09 30.30
N LEU A 417 10.78 3.93 30.82
CA LEU A 417 9.86 5.00 31.21
C LEU A 417 10.43 5.74 32.44
N ASP A 418 11.49 6.51 32.24
CA ASP A 418 11.98 7.49 33.21
C ASP A 418 12.60 8.70 32.49
N ALA A 419 11.82 9.30 31.58
CA ALA A 419 12.05 10.65 31.08
C ALA A 419 10.90 11.58 31.50
N SER A 420 10.45 11.45 32.75
CA SER A 420 9.58 12.43 33.39
C SER A 420 10.44 13.52 34.04
N LEU A 421 10.50 14.70 33.42
CA LEU A 421 10.65 16.01 34.09
C LEU A 421 11.71 16.14 35.21
N ALA A 422 13.00 15.96 34.94
CA ALA A 422 14.05 16.36 35.90
C ALA A 422 15.45 16.69 35.31
N ALA A 423 15.58 17.04 34.03
CA ALA A 423 16.87 17.40 33.43
C ALA A 423 16.93 18.82 32.80
N LEU A 424 15.94 19.68 33.06
CA LEU A 424 16.03 21.12 32.83
C LEU A 424 16.34 21.82 34.16
N GLY A 425 17.58 21.69 34.63
CA GLY A 425 17.97 22.37 35.86
C GLY A 425 19.31 21.93 36.39
N LEU A 426 20.41 22.35 35.74
CA LEU A 426 21.66 22.73 36.38
C LEU A 426 22.66 23.19 35.31
N GLY A 427 22.59 24.48 34.99
CA GLY A 427 23.51 25.07 34.03
C GLY A 427 23.51 26.59 34.02
N LEU A 428 23.26 27.28 35.15
CA LEU A 428 23.55 28.70 35.32
C LEU A 428 23.33 29.16 36.77
N LEU A 429 24.32 28.99 37.65
CA LEU A 429 24.55 29.91 38.78
C LEU A 429 25.92 29.70 39.44
N ALA A 430 26.98 30.17 38.79
CA ALA A 430 28.17 30.64 39.49
C ALA A 430 28.95 31.65 38.63
N LEU A 431 28.90 32.91 39.05
CA LEU A 431 29.85 34.01 38.81
C LEU A 431 29.85 34.77 37.47
N VAL A 432 29.03 35.83 37.42
CA VAL A 432 29.44 37.12 36.84
C VAL A 432 29.12 38.27 37.80
N ARG A 433 30.13 38.76 38.53
CA ARG A 433 30.46 40.20 38.73
C ARG A 433 31.35 40.40 39.96
N ARG A 434 32.64 40.69 39.71
CA ARG A 434 33.42 41.59 40.57
C ARG A 434 34.09 42.63 39.70
N ARG A 435 33.54 43.84 39.67
CA ARG A 435 34.28 45.10 39.49
C ARG A 435 33.41 46.28 39.94
N ARG A 436 33.74 46.82 41.12
CA ARG A 436 34.01 48.25 41.39
C ARG A 436 34.14 48.49 42.90
N SER A 437 35.38 48.54 43.36
CA SER A 437 35.98 49.67 44.10
C SER A 437 37.48 49.58 43.88
#